data_AF-A0A1M3KGB6-F1
#
_entry.id   AF-A0A1M3KGB6-F1
#
_cell.length_a   1.000
_cell.length_b   1.000
_cell.length_c   1.000
_cell.angle_alpha   90.00
_cell.angle_beta   90.00
_cell.angle_gamma   90.00
#
_symmetry.space_group_name_H-M   'P 1'
#
loop_
_entity.id
_entity.type
_entity.pdbx_description
1 polymer ?
#
loop_
_entity_poly.entity_id
_entity_poly.type
_entity_poly.pdbx_seq_one_letter_code
_entity_poly.pdbx_strand_id
1 'polypeptide(L)'
;MVAAVTALVISLSGANAAEEDARAAKVMWTAWLCSTYAELSGDAEEQRRLFTLGYSSGQRFVAAAAAGTITAEEANSIVPMVVGFLMAGPSEEFILGRVFESAANQGYDEVVKHDASGMYLELKDWVSDDELKASIASNKYMRGNCELLR
;
A
#
# COMPACT_ATOMS: atom_id res chain seq x y z
N MET A 1 17.36 -48.78 -31.89
CA MET A 1 17.87 -47.83 -30.89
C MET A 1 17.01 -46.58 -30.97
N VAL A 2 16.10 -46.37 -30.02
CA VAL A 2 15.24 -45.17 -29.98
C VAL A 2 15.87 -44.20 -29.00
N ALA A 3 16.34 -43.06 -29.49
CA ALA A 3 16.92 -42.01 -28.68
C ALA A 3 15.81 -41.27 -27.94
N ALA A 4 15.85 -41.29 -26.60
CA ALA A 4 14.96 -40.51 -25.75
C ALA A 4 15.41 -39.05 -25.76
N VAL A 5 14.59 -38.16 -26.34
CA VAL A 5 14.76 -36.71 -26.25
C VAL A 5 14.17 -36.26 -24.92
N THR A 6 15.02 -35.92 -23.96
CA THR A 6 14.60 -35.37 -22.66
C THR A 6 14.48 -33.86 -22.83
N ALA A 7 13.26 -33.34 -22.93
CA ALA A 7 13.00 -31.90 -23.01
C ALA A 7 13.16 -31.28 -21.62
N LEU A 8 14.16 -30.40 -21.48
CA LEU A 8 14.38 -29.59 -20.29
C LEU A 8 13.32 -28.47 -20.26
N VAL A 9 12.26 -28.65 -19.48
CA VAL A 9 11.26 -27.60 -19.23
C VAL A 9 11.87 -26.61 -18.23
N ILE A 10 12.43 -25.51 -18.73
CA ILE A 10 12.90 -24.39 -17.88
C ILE A 10 11.65 -23.61 -17.46
N SER A 11 11.27 -23.73 -16.19
CA SER A 11 10.11 -23.07 -15.59
C SER A 11 10.30 -21.55 -15.57
N LEU A 12 9.57 -20.81 -16.42
CA LEU A 12 9.48 -19.34 -16.43
C LEU A 12 8.68 -18.75 -15.24
N SER A 13 8.43 -19.53 -14.19
CA SER A 13 7.53 -19.16 -13.09
C SER A 13 8.07 -18.11 -12.13
N GLY A 14 9.39 -17.86 -12.13
CA GLY A 14 10.03 -16.95 -11.16
C GLY A 14 9.79 -15.46 -11.43
N ALA A 15 9.67 -15.06 -12.70
CA ALA A 15 9.52 -13.65 -13.06
C ALA A 15 8.14 -13.07 -12.64
N ASN A 16 7.07 -13.84 -12.81
CA ASN A 16 5.73 -13.41 -12.37
C ASN A 16 5.61 -13.32 -10.85
N ALA A 17 6.26 -14.22 -10.10
CA ALA A 17 6.20 -14.21 -8.64
C ALA A 17 6.92 -12.99 -8.05
N ALA A 18 8.10 -12.65 -8.57
CA ALA A 18 8.85 -11.45 -8.14
C ALA A 18 8.08 -10.15 -8.46
N GLU A 19 7.46 -10.08 -9.64
CA GLU A 19 6.64 -8.93 -10.01
C GLU A 19 5.43 -8.77 -9.08
N GLU A 20 4.74 -9.87 -8.75
CA GLU A 20 3.63 -9.85 -7.78
C GLU A 20 4.09 -9.44 -6.38
N ASP A 21 5.27 -9.89 -5.94
CA ASP A 21 5.85 -9.50 -4.66
C ASP A 21 6.17 -8.00 -4.62
N ALA A 22 6.68 -7.43 -5.72
CA ALA A 22 6.86 -5.98 -5.86
C ALA A 22 5.52 -5.23 -5.85
N ARG A 23 4.49 -5.77 -6.52
CA ARG A 23 3.13 -5.20 -6.52
C ARG A 23 2.49 -5.21 -5.14
N ALA A 24 2.87 -6.14 -4.27
CA ALA A 24 2.38 -6.18 -2.89
C ALA A 24 2.72 -4.90 -2.11
N ALA A 25 3.80 -4.18 -2.47
CA ALA A 25 4.10 -2.86 -1.90
C ALA A 25 3.02 -1.81 -2.20
N LYS A 26 2.48 -1.83 -3.43
CA LYS A 26 1.41 -0.92 -3.84
C LYS A 26 0.11 -1.28 -3.14
N VAL A 27 -0.23 -2.57 -3.05
CA VAL A 27 -1.41 -3.04 -2.31
C VAL A 27 -1.31 -2.64 -0.84
N MET A 28 -0.17 -2.87 -0.20
CA MET A 28 0.10 -2.44 1.18
C MET A 28 -0.19 -0.95 1.38
N TRP A 29 0.46 -0.10 0.57
CA TRP A 29 0.33 1.35 0.66
C TRP A 29 -1.12 1.81 0.48
N THR A 30 -1.76 1.38 -0.61
CA THR A 30 -3.12 1.80 -0.93
C THR A 30 -4.13 1.26 0.09
N ALA A 31 -3.96 0.04 0.60
CA ALA A 31 -4.83 -0.53 1.61
C ALA A 31 -4.78 0.26 2.93
N TRP A 32 -3.61 0.69 3.41
CA TRP A 32 -3.52 1.51 4.62
C TRP A 32 -4.05 2.93 4.43
N LEU A 33 -3.82 3.53 3.27
CA LEU A 33 -4.42 4.82 2.91
C LEU A 33 -5.95 4.73 2.88
N CYS A 34 -6.50 3.68 2.24
CA CYS A 34 -7.94 3.42 2.22
C CYS A 34 -8.51 3.04 3.60
N SER A 35 -7.75 2.33 4.43
CA SER A 35 -8.12 2.01 5.81
C SER A 35 -8.33 3.30 6.61
N THR A 36 -7.48 4.31 6.41
CA THR A 36 -7.63 5.62 7.04
C THR A 36 -8.89 6.35 6.57
N TYR A 37 -9.22 6.27 5.27
CA TYR A 37 -10.48 6.83 4.78
C TYR A 37 -11.72 6.13 5.36
N ALA A 38 -11.67 4.80 5.49
CA ALA A 38 -12.73 4.03 6.13
C ALA A 38 -12.87 4.37 7.63
N GLU A 39 -11.75 4.55 8.34
CA GLU A 39 -11.74 5.00 9.73
C GLU A 39 -12.44 6.35 9.89
N LEU A 40 -12.01 7.33 9.10
CA LEU A 40 -12.50 8.71 9.18
C LEU A 40 -13.96 8.84 8.70
N SER A 41 -14.46 7.92 7.87
CA SER A 41 -15.87 7.85 7.48
C SER A 41 -16.75 7.06 8.45
N GLY A 42 -16.16 6.47 9.50
CA GLY A 42 -16.89 5.72 10.53
C GLY A 42 -17.11 4.24 10.22
N ASP A 43 -16.49 3.70 9.16
CA ASP A 43 -16.57 2.28 8.80
C ASP A 43 -15.44 1.47 9.45
N ALA A 44 -15.61 1.16 10.74
CA ALA A 44 -14.62 0.42 11.53
C ALA A 44 -14.44 -1.06 11.10
N GLU A 45 -15.39 -1.64 10.38
CA GLU A 45 -15.25 -3.00 9.84
C GLU A 45 -14.31 -2.98 8.64
N GLU A 46 -14.59 -2.08 7.68
CA GLU A 46 -13.79 -1.95 6.47
C GLU A 46 -12.38 -1.43 6.77
N GLN A 47 -12.25 -0.52 7.74
CA GLN A 47 -10.96 -0.09 8.28
C GLN A 47 -10.08 -1.28 8.68
N ARG A 48 -10.64 -2.24 9.45
CA ARG A 48 -9.90 -3.42 9.94
C ARG A 48 -9.56 -4.39 8.82
N ARG A 49 -10.50 -4.59 7.88
CA ARG A 49 -10.28 -5.45 6.70
C ARG A 49 -9.10 -4.92 5.87
N LEU A 50 -9.13 -3.62 5.54
CA LEU A 50 -8.09 -2.97 4.75
C LEU A 50 -6.76 -2.90 5.49
N PHE A 51 -6.78 -2.65 6.80
CA PHE A 51 -5.56 -2.69 7.61
C PHE A 51 -4.89 -4.07 7.54
N THR A 52 -5.68 -5.14 7.66
CA THR A 52 -5.20 -6.53 7.59
C THR A 52 -4.66 -6.87 6.21
N LEU A 53 -5.35 -6.45 5.15
CA LEU A 53 -4.88 -6.58 3.77
C LEU A 53 -3.54 -5.87 3.57
N GLY A 54 -3.43 -4.64 4.09
CA GLY A 54 -2.20 -3.86 4.02
C GLY A 54 -1.04 -4.54 4.73
N TYR A 55 -1.29 -5.03 5.96
CA TYR A 55 -0.29 -5.73 6.76
C TYR A 55 0.21 -7.01 6.10
N SER A 56 -0.70 -7.90 5.66
CA SER A 56 -0.31 -9.16 4.99
C SER A 56 0.43 -8.91 3.67
N SER A 57 -0.01 -7.93 2.87
CA SER A 57 0.68 -7.53 1.63
C SER A 57 2.06 -6.94 1.92
N GLY A 58 2.18 -6.17 2.99
CA GLY A 58 3.45 -5.62 3.45
C GLY A 58 4.42 -6.69 3.89
N GLN A 59 3.98 -7.68 4.67
CA GLN A 59 4.82 -8.81 5.08
C GLN A 59 5.39 -9.55 3.85
N ARG A 60 4.54 -9.82 2.85
CA ARG A 60 4.97 -10.45 1.58
C ARG A 60 6.05 -9.61 0.88
N PHE A 61 5.82 -8.31 0.72
CA PHE A 61 6.77 -7.41 0.07
C PHE A 61 8.11 -7.29 0.84
N VAL A 62 8.05 -7.08 2.16
CA VAL A 62 9.26 -6.91 2.99
C VAL A 62 10.11 -8.18 2.98
N ALA A 63 9.48 -9.36 3.09
CA ALA A 63 10.18 -10.64 3.01
C ALA A 63 10.87 -10.84 1.65
N ALA A 64 10.18 -10.51 0.54
CA ALA A 64 10.74 -10.59 -0.81
C ALA A 64 11.91 -9.60 -1.02
N ALA A 65 11.77 -8.37 -0.52
CA ALA A 65 12.83 -7.37 -0.54
C ALA A 65 14.06 -7.83 0.27
N ALA A 66 13.85 -8.40 1.46
CA ALA A 66 14.92 -8.94 2.29
C ALA A 66 15.61 -10.15 1.66
N ALA A 67 14.86 -10.98 0.94
CA ALA A 67 15.38 -12.11 0.17
C ALA A 67 16.11 -11.70 -1.12
N GLY A 68 16.05 -10.42 -1.51
CA GLY A 68 16.65 -9.92 -2.74
C GLY A 68 15.99 -10.45 -4.01
N THR A 69 14.72 -10.85 -3.94
CA THR A 69 13.99 -11.39 -5.10
C THR A 69 13.38 -10.30 -5.99
N ILE A 70 13.25 -9.07 -5.46
CA ILE A 70 12.78 -7.90 -6.20
C ILE A 70 13.98 -7.24 -6.89
N THR A 71 13.95 -7.17 -8.21
CA THR A 71 15.00 -6.52 -9.00
C THR A 71 14.97 -5.00 -8.85
N ALA A 72 16.08 -4.33 -9.16
CA ALA A 72 16.12 -2.87 -9.17
C ALA A 72 15.13 -2.24 -10.16
N GLU A 73 14.88 -2.89 -11.30
CA GLU A 73 13.91 -2.44 -12.29
C GLU A 73 12.47 -2.50 -11.73
N GLU A 74 12.11 -3.61 -11.11
CA GLU A 74 10.79 -3.76 -10.46
C GLU A 74 10.64 -2.79 -9.29
N ALA A 75 11.68 -2.62 -8.47
CA ALA A 75 11.68 -1.64 -7.38
C ALA A 75 11.45 -0.22 -7.90
N ASN A 76 12.07 0.16 -9.02
CA ASN A 76 11.93 1.52 -9.57
C ASN A 76 10.62 1.75 -10.33
N SER A 77 10.01 0.71 -10.90
CA SER A 77 8.83 0.84 -11.77
C SER A 77 7.51 0.49 -11.08
N ILE A 78 7.52 -0.35 -10.05
CA ILE A 78 6.32 -0.90 -9.41
C ILE A 78 6.14 -0.37 -7.99
N VAL A 79 7.22 -0.33 -7.21
CA VAL A 79 7.16 0.02 -5.79
C VAL A 79 6.95 1.53 -5.65
N PRO A 80 5.95 2.01 -4.86
CA PRO A 80 5.81 3.43 -4.60
C PRO A 80 7.10 4.01 -4.00
N MET A 81 7.61 5.11 -4.57
CA MET A 81 8.88 5.70 -4.19
C MET A 81 9.00 5.95 -2.67
N VAL A 82 7.91 6.42 -2.05
CA VAL A 82 7.83 6.66 -0.60
C VAL A 82 8.07 5.39 0.21
N VAL A 83 7.57 4.23 -0.23
CA VAL A 83 7.81 2.95 0.44
C VAL A 83 9.30 2.63 0.43
N GLY A 84 9.98 2.83 -0.70
CA GLY A 84 11.43 2.61 -0.83
C GLY A 84 12.26 3.41 0.21
N PHE A 85 11.88 4.65 0.50
CA PHE A 85 12.56 5.48 1.51
C PHE A 85 12.32 5.02 2.96
N LEU A 86 11.30 4.20 3.20
CA LEU A 86 10.89 3.74 4.53
C LEU A 86 11.41 2.33 4.86
N MET A 87 12.07 1.65 3.92
CA MET A 87 12.56 0.27 4.06
C MET A 87 13.74 0.07 5.01
N ALA A 88 14.29 1.13 5.59
CA ALA A 88 15.36 1.03 6.58
C ALA A 88 14.80 0.80 7.99
N GLY A 89 15.34 -0.18 8.73
CA GLY A 89 14.93 -0.43 10.10
C GLY A 89 15.63 -1.64 10.74
N PRO A 90 15.48 -1.81 12.07
CA PRO A 90 16.06 -2.94 12.81
C PRO A 90 15.27 -4.25 12.68
N SER A 91 14.00 -4.23 12.26
CA SER A 91 13.18 -5.41 12.03
C SER A 91 12.10 -5.17 10.97
N GLU A 92 11.50 -6.24 10.45
CA GLU A 92 10.40 -6.17 9.48
C GLU A 92 9.18 -5.45 10.06
N GLU A 93 8.81 -5.70 11.32
CA GLU A 93 7.68 -5.06 11.98
C GLU A 93 7.90 -3.55 12.16
N PHE A 94 9.13 -3.14 12.44
CA PHE A 94 9.46 -1.72 12.51
C PHE A 94 9.31 -1.04 11.14
N ILE A 95 9.79 -1.68 10.07
CA ILE A 95 9.63 -1.18 8.70
C ILE A 95 8.15 -1.06 8.35
N LEU A 96 7.36 -2.11 8.61
CA LEU A 96 5.91 -2.10 8.37
C LEU A 96 5.21 -0.99 9.17
N GLY A 97 5.58 -0.80 10.43
CA GLY A 97 5.06 0.27 11.28
C GLY A 97 5.33 1.66 10.70
N ARG A 98 6.55 1.91 10.20
CA ARG A 98 6.90 3.18 9.55
C ARG A 98 6.11 3.44 8.27
N VAL A 99 5.96 2.41 7.44
CA VAL A 99 5.20 2.54 6.19
C VAL A 99 3.72 2.78 6.49
N PHE A 100 3.15 2.05 7.46
CA PHE A 100 1.79 2.27 7.93
C PHE A 100 1.58 3.70 8.43
N GLU A 101 2.44 4.18 9.34
CA GLU A 101 2.36 5.54 9.87
C GLU A 101 2.38 6.59 8.75
N SER A 102 3.29 6.43 7.78
CA SER A 102 3.38 7.35 6.65
C SER A 102 2.14 7.33 5.76
N ALA A 103 1.59 6.14 5.45
CA ALA A 103 0.39 6.01 4.63
C ALA A 103 -0.85 6.56 5.35
N ALA A 104 -0.97 6.29 6.65
CA ALA A 104 -2.06 6.78 7.49
C ALA A 104 -2.02 8.30 7.65
N ASN A 105 -0.84 8.87 7.90
CA ASN A 105 -0.66 10.31 7.94
C ASN A 105 -1.01 10.96 6.59
N GLN A 106 -0.64 10.35 5.46
CA GLN A 106 -1.07 10.85 4.16
C GLN A 106 -2.59 10.84 4.02
N GLY A 107 -3.24 9.71 4.33
CA GLY A 107 -4.70 9.59 4.26
C GLY A 107 -5.41 10.63 5.14
N TYR A 108 -4.91 10.82 6.36
CA TYR A 108 -5.43 11.85 7.26
C TYR A 108 -5.24 13.26 6.70
N ASP A 109 -4.05 13.57 6.21
CA ASP A 109 -3.73 14.89 5.66
C ASP A 109 -4.59 15.20 4.44
N GLU A 110 -4.86 14.23 3.58
CA GLU A 110 -5.76 14.39 2.43
C GLU A 110 -7.21 14.71 2.80
N VAL A 111 -7.66 14.33 3.99
CA VAL A 111 -9.00 14.63 4.51
C VAL A 111 -9.02 15.94 5.30
N VAL A 112 -8.00 16.18 6.10
CA VAL A 112 -8.00 17.24 7.12
C VAL A 112 -7.25 18.50 6.68
N LYS A 113 -6.16 18.32 5.94
CA LYS A 113 -5.20 19.39 5.66
C LYS A 113 -5.19 19.84 4.21
N HIS A 114 -5.96 19.21 3.33
CA HIS A 114 -6.02 19.56 1.91
C HIS A 114 -7.41 19.99 1.47
N ASP A 115 -7.45 20.91 0.51
CA ASP A 115 -8.69 21.27 -0.19
C ASP A 115 -9.05 20.27 -1.31
N ALA A 116 -10.16 20.53 -2.00
CA ALA A 116 -10.62 19.69 -3.12
C ALA A 116 -9.66 19.64 -4.32
N SER A 117 -8.74 20.61 -4.44
CA SER A 117 -7.69 20.65 -5.47
C SER A 117 -6.42 19.90 -5.06
N GLY A 118 -6.33 19.47 -3.79
CA GLY A 118 -5.16 18.82 -3.23
C GLY A 118 -4.09 19.79 -2.72
N MET A 119 -4.45 21.05 -2.48
CA MET A 119 -3.55 22.06 -1.91
C MET A 119 -3.67 22.11 -0.39
N TYR A 120 -2.56 22.35 0.31
CA TYR A 120 -2.56 22.49 1.76
C TYR A 120 -3.39 23.70 2.21
N LEU A 121 -4.24 23.46 3.20
CA LEU A 121 -4.98 24.46 3.94
C LEU A 121 -4.07 25.15 4.96
N GLU A 122 -4.37 26.41 5.27
CA GLU A 122 -3.76 27.05 6.44
C GLU A 122 -4.23 26.34 7.73
N LEU A 123 -3.43 26.41 8.79
CA LEU A 123 -3.74 25.71 10.05
C LEU A 123 -5.14 26.05 10.61
N LYS A 124 -5.59 27.29 10.45
CA LYS A 124 -6.91 27.75 10.90
C LYS A 124 -8.08 27.16 10.09
N ASP A 125 -7.79 26.66 8.89
CA ASP A 125 -8.78 26.12 7.96
C ASP A 125 -8.76 24.59 7.91
N TRP A 126 -7.97 23.93 8.76
CA TRP A 126 -7.98 22.48 8.88
C TRP A 126 -9.38 21.97 9.25
N VAL A 127 -9.81 20.90 8.58
CA VAL A 127 -11.13 20.32 8.78
C VAL A 127 -11.20 19.69 10.17
N SER A 128 -11.94 20.31 11.07
CA SER A 128 -12.14 19.84 12.45
C SER A 128 -13.52 19.23 12.69
N ASP A 129 -14.51 19.65 11.91
CA ASP A 129 -15.89 19.14 11.98
C ASP A 129 -15.96 17.66 11.57
N ASP A 130 -16.54 16.83 12.44
CA ASP A 130 -16.57 15.38 12.27
C ASP A 130 -17.42 14.93 11.07
N GLU A 131 -18.55 15.61 10.82
CA GLU A 131 -19.44 15.28 9.70
C GLU A 131 -18.77 15.64 8.36
N LEU A 132 -18.10 16.80 8.29
CA LEU A 132 -17.34 17.20 7.12
C LEU A 132 -16.14 16.27 6.88
N LYS A 133 -15.38 15.89 7.92
CA LYS A 133 -14.30 14.89 7.79
C LYS A 133 -14.83 13.58 7.23
N ALA A 134 -15.93 13.06 7.77
CA ALA A 134 -16.53 11.81 7.32
C ALA A 134 -16.96 11.90 5.84
N SER A 135 -17.60 13.00 5.46
CA SER A 135 -18.02 13.24 4.06
C SER A 135 -16.84 13.29 3.09
N ILE A 136 -15.76 14.00 3.43
CA ILE A 136 -14.54 14.07 2.63
C ILE A 136 -13.87 12.69 2.54
N ALA A 137 -13.76 11.99 3.67
CA ALA A 137 -13.17 10.65 3.72
C ALA A 137 -13.95 9.64 2.86
N SER A 138 -15.28 9.64 2.90
CA SER A 138 -16.12 8.82 2.01
C SER A 138 -15.87 9.16 0.54
N ASN A 139 -15.72 10.45 0.18
CA ASN A 139 -15.41 10.83 -1.19
C ASN A 139 -14.03 10.33 -1.63
N LYS A 140 -13.02 10.47 -0.77
CA LYS A 140 -11.65 9.98 -1.01
C LYS A 140 -11.62 8.47 -1.16
N TYR A 141 -12.35 7.74 -0.32
CA TYR A 141 -12.51 6.30 -0.41
C TYR A 141 -13.05 5.87 -1.78
N MET A 142 -14.15 6.49 -2.24
CA MET A 142 -14.73 6.15 -3.55
C MET A 142 -13.81 6.54 -4.70
N ARG A 143 -13.22 7.74 -4.68
CA ARG A 143 -12.31 8.20 -5.75
C ARG A 143 -11.00 7.41 -5.82
N GLY A 144 -10.55 6.89 -4.68
CA GLY A 144 -9.40 6.00 -4.57
C GLY A 144 -9.67 4.59 -5.07
N ASN A 145 -10.90 4.26 -5.46
CA ASN A 145 -11.35 2.92 -5.82
C ASN A 145 -11.02 1.88 -4.73
N CYS A 146 -11.15 2.28 -3.46
CA CYS A 146 -10.78 1.44 -2.32
C CYS A 146 -11.58 0.12 -2.27
N GLU A 147 -12.80 0.12 -2.82
CA GLU A 147 -13.64 -1.08 -2.98
C GLU A 147 -13.04 -2.18 -3.87
N LEU A 148 -12.05 -1.84 -4.73
CA LEU A 148 -11.39 -2.79 -5.61
C LEU A 148 -10.29 -3.60 -4.91
N LEU A 149 -9.90 -3.20 -3.69
CA LEU A 149 -8.92 -3.91 -2.89
C LEU A 149 -9.58 -5.13 -2.23
N ARG A 150 -9.38 -6.31 -2.82
CA ARG A 150 -9.91 -7.59 -2.34
C ARG A 150 -8.81 -8.59 -2.06
#